data_AF-A0A958QUH3-F1
#
_entry.id   AF-A0A958QUH3-F1
#
_cell.length_a   1.000
_cell.length_b   1.000
_cell.length_c   1.000
_cell.angle_alpha   90.00
_cell.angle_beta   90.00
_cell.angle_gamma   90.00
#
_symmetry.space_group_name_H-M   'P 1'
#
loop_
_entity.id
_entity.type
_entity.pdbx_description
1 polymer ?
#
loop_
_entity_poly.entity_id
_entity_poly.type
_entity_poly.pdbx_seq_one_letter_code
_entity_poly.pdbx_strand_id
1 'polypeptide(L)'
;LGMDEVIGFSDQWLEDLEDSKSESIDAIQKPVDSPLVDQMTVEQETLACVKCGALNVVDASECKKCGIIFAKFQEQKEDPQMAKAPQKLKEIWQMVINHYEDEDLHEEFLRQCRKAQQLEFASSRYQKILAVQPHEEMAKKCRDKIIAMASLPAARATENVAKRKFRVPFTSLAMLMSAIVMFLGYIRPEFRNLMGIGAAFLFITTAIRLIFKN
;
A
#
# COMPACT_ATOMS: atom_id res chain seq x y z
N LEU A 1 16.64 -13.81 -27.92
CA LEU A 1 16.15 -12.44 -28.15
C LEU A 1 14.80 -12.34 -27.45
N GLY A 2 14.65 -11.97 -26.20
CA GLY A 2 15.49 -11.27 -25.22
C GLY A 2 14.53 -10.54 -24.27
N MET A 3 14.95 -10.29 -23.03
CA MET A 3 14.26 -9.54 -21.96
C MET A 3 13.40 -10.34 -20.97
N ASP A 4 14.02 -11.30 -20.26
CA ASP A 4 13.57 -11.78 -18.95
C ASP A 4 14.59 -11.42 -17.86
N GLU A 5 15.17 -10.21 -17.93
CA GLU A 5 16.01 -9.68 -16.86
C GLU A 5 15.11 -8.93 -15.87
N VAL A 6 14.39 -9.74 -15.10
CA VAL A 6 13.63 -9.31 -13.93
C VAL A 6 14.66 -8.80 -12.92
N ILE A 7 14.65 -7.50 -12.69
CA ILE A 7 15.42 -6.83 -11.63
C ILE A 7 14.94 -7.40 -10.30
N GLY A 8 15.59 -8.47 -9.84
CA GLY A 8 15.48 -9.05 -8.52
C GLY A 8 16.23 -8.18 -7.54
N PHE A 9 15.61 -7.11 -7.08
CA PHE A 9 16.09 -6.37 -5.92
C PHE A 9 15.54 -7.08 -4.67
N SER A 10 16.42 -7.88 -4.07
CA SER A 10 16.17 -8.95 -3.11
C SER A 10 15.59 -8.46 -1.76
N ASP A 11 14.73 -9.29 -1.16
CA ASP A 11 14.30 -9.21 0.26
C ASP A 11 15.50 -9.25 1.26
N GLN A 12 16.72 -9.49 0.78
CA GLN A 12 17.99 -9.50 1.54
C GLN A 12 18.22 -8.23 2.37
N TRP A 13 17.78 -7.07 1.88
CA TRP A 13 18.07 -5.78 2.54
C TRP A 13 17.25 -5.55 3.81
N LEU A 14 16.18 -6.34 4.03
CA LEU A 14 15.36 -6.26 5.24
C LEU A 14 16.04 -6.93 6.45
N GLU A 15 16.92 -7.90 6.22
CA GLU A 15 17.63 -8.64 7.27
C GLU A 15 18.86 -7.85 7.78
N ASP A 16 19.54 -7.10 6.92
CA ASP A 16 20.73 -6.31 7.30
C ASP A 16 20.41 -5.13 8.26
N LEU A 17 19.14 -4.73 8.37
CA LEU A 17 18.71 -3.62 9.23
C LEU A 17 18.46 -4.03 10.70
N GLU A 18 18.28 -5.32 11.00
CA GLU A 18 18.08 -5.78 12.38
C GLU A 18 19.38 -5.86 13.18
N ASP A 19 20.53 -6.08 12.53
CA ASP A 19 21.83 -6.24 13.22
C ASP A 19 22.44 -4.90 13.69
N SER A 20 22.16 -3.77 13.05
CA SER A 20 22.83 -2.49 13.38
C SER A 20 22.30 -1.78 14.63
N LYS A 21 21.20 -2.26 15.24
CA LYS A 21 20.52 -1.56 16.34
C LYS A 21 21.08 -1.87 17.74
N SER A 22 22.05 -2.77 17.86
CA SER A 22 22.46 -3.33 19.16
C SER A 22 23.73 -2.73 19.79
N GLU A 23 24.50 -1.88 19.10
CA GLU A 23 25.86 -1.51 19.57
C GLU A 23 26.06 -0.08 20.11
N SER A 24 25.04 0.79 20.22
CA SER A 24 25.28 2.22 20.53
C SER A 24 24.72 2.76 21.85
N ILE A 25 24.42 1.92 22.85
CA ILE A 25 23.95 2.39 24.17
C ILE A 25 24.79 1.80 25.31
N ASP A 26 26.11 1.96 25.27
CA ASP A 26 26.98 1.63 26.41
C ASP A 26 28.22 2.53 26.43
N ALA A 27 28.06 3.81 26.79
CA ALA A 27 29.18 4.64 27.26
C ALA A 27 28.75 6.02 27.80
N ILE A 28 28.15 6.11 28.99
CA ILE A 28 28.34 7.29 29.88
C ILE A 28 28.39 6.84 31.37
N GLN A 29 29.62 6.56 31.81
CA GLN A 29 30.28 6.83 33.09
C GLN A 29 29.49 6.99 34.43
N LYS A 30 29.89 6.19 35.44
CA LYS A 30 29.88 6.46 36.90
C LYS A 30 31.22 7.12 37.32
N PRO A 31 31.53 7.45 38.61
CA PRO A 31 30.77 7.92 39.78
C PRO A 31 31.44 9.17 40.47
N VAL A 32 30.75 9.92 41.35
CA VAL A 32 31.41 10.78 42.37
C VAL A 32 30.60 10.80 43.67
N ASP A 33 31.29 10.53 44.78
CA ASP A 33 30.79 10.41 46.15
C ASP A 33 30.75 11.74 46.94
N SER A 34 29.69 11.89 47.76
CA SER A 34 29.59 12.57 49.08
C SER A 34 29.73 14.11 49.23
N PRO A 35 29.23 14.74 50.32
CA PRO A 35 28.08 14.44 51.20
C PRO A 35 27.14 15.64 51.51
N LEU A 36 25.90 15.32 51.92
CA LEU A 36 24.98 16.06 52.82
C LEU A 36 24.75 17.57 52.63
N VAL A 37 23.66 17.95 51.96
CA VAL A 37 22.86 19.13 52.33
C VAL A 37 21.36 18.85 52.15
N ASP A 38 20.64 19.00 53.24
CA ASP A 38 19.20 18.84 53.44
C ASP A 38 18.46 20.07 52.91
N GLN A 39 17.91 20.02 51.68
CA GLN A 39 16.88 20.97 51.20
C GLN A 39 15.92 20.27 50.24
N MET A 40 14.67 20.09 50.68
CA MET A 40 13.53 19.77 49.84
C MET A 40 13.34 20.87 48.78
N THR A 41 13.92 20.67 47.60
CA THR A 41 13.53 21.37 46.38
C THR A 41 12.86 20.33 45.49
N VAL A 42 11.54 20.41 45.38
CA VAL A 42 10.84 19.70 44.31
C VAL A 42 11.27 20.41 43.03
N GLU A 43 12.26 19.86 42.37
CA GLU A 43 12.72 20.26 41.04
C GLU A 43 11.57 19.96 40.07
N GLN A 44 10.60 20.88 40.00
CA GLN A 44 9.48 20.75 39.09
C GLN A 44 10.01 21.01 37.68
N GLU A 45 10.11 19.94 36.90
CA GLU A 45 10.40 20.01 35.47
C GLU A 45 9.44 21.02 34.80
N THR A 46 9.99 21.92 33.99
CA THR A 46 9.23 23.00 33.33
C THR A 46 9.15 22.81 31.82
N LEU A 47 7.95 22.97 31.26
CA LEU A 47 7.65 22.91 29.83
C LEU A 47 7.47 24.31 29.23
N ALA A 48 8.18 24.61 28.15
CA ALA A 48 8.02 25.86 27.41
C ALA A 48 6.79 25.83 26.48
N CYS A 49 5.97 26.88 26.53
CA CYS A 49 4.81 27.02 25.66
C CYS A 49 5.20 27.38 24.23
N VAL A 50 4.79 26.56 23.26
CA VAL A 50 5.02 26.73 21.81
C VAL A 50 4.44 28.02 21.21
N LYS A 51 3.43 28.63 21.84
CA LYS A 51 2.77 29.83 21.32
C LYS A 51 3.36 31.13 21.84
N CYS A 52 3.77 31.17 23.12
CA CYS A 52 4.18 32.39 23.80
C CYS A 52 5.51 32.30 24.56
N GLY A 53 6.16 31.13 24.55
CA GLY A 53 7.44 30.88 25.22
C GLY A 53 7.38 30.83 26.75
N ALA A 54 6.20 30.94 27.37
CA ALA A 54 6.09 30.90 28.83
C ALA A 54 6.44 29.51 29.39
N LEU A 55 7.19 29.47 30.48
CA LEU A 55 7.48 28.25 31.24
C LEU A 55 6.26 27.87 32.07
N ASN A 56 5.79 26.64 31.91
CA ASN A 56 4.69 26.05 32.69
C ASN A 56 5.22 24.78 33.38
N VAL A 57 4.51 24.29 34.38
CA VAL A 57 4.82 22.99 35.00
C VAL A 57 4.47 21.87 34.01
N VAL A 58 5.22 20.76 33.96
CA VAL A 58 4.96 19.65 33.02
C VAL A 58 3.52 19.13 33.07
N ASP A 59 2.92 19.06 34.26
CA ASP A 59 1.54 18.58 34.45
C ASP A 59 0.46 19.64 34.15
N ALA A 60 0.84 20.85 33.71
CA ALA A 60 -0.14 21.87 33.35
C ALA A 60 -0.91 21.44 32.09
N SER A 61 -2.24 21.35 32.16
CA SER A 61 -3.10 21.04 31.02
C SER A 61 -3.24 22.20 30.03
N GLU A 62 -2.97 23.42 30.50
CA GLU A 62 -3.03 24.64 29.71
C GLU A 62 -1.94 25.66 30.11
N CYS A 63 -1.55 26.51 29.16
CA CYS A 63 -0.61 27.59 29.44
C CYS A 63 -1.29 28.73 30.20
N LYS A 64 -0.78 29.06 31.39
CA LYS A 64 -1.31 30.15 32.24
C LYS A 64 -1.25 31.54 31.60
N LYS A 65 -0.37 31.74 30.61
CA LYS A 65 -0.15 33.05 29.96
C LYS A 65 -1.04 33.25 28.73
N CYS A 66 -1.23 32.23 27.90
CA CYS A 66 -1.92 32.37 26.61
C CYS A 66 -3.14 31.45 26.43
N GLY A 67 -3.44 30.60 27.40
CA GLY A 67 -4.62 29.71 27.40
C GLY A 67 -4.58 28.59 26.36
N ILE A 68 -3.40 28.19 25.86
CA ILE A 68 -3.31 27.05 24.94
C ILE A 68 -3.40 25.75 25.73
N ILE A 69 -4.29 24.85 25.31
CA ILE A 69 -4.45 23.52 25.92
C ILE A 69 -3.43 22.59 25.26
N PHE A 70 -2.50 22.03 26.04
CA PHE A 70 -1.40 21.24 25.50
C PHE A 70 -1.87 19.93 24.86
N ALA A 71 -2.88 19.27 25.44
CA ALA A 71 -3.48 18.05 24.91
C ALA A 71 -4.01 18.24 23.47
N LYS A 72 -4.78 19.29 23.22
CA LYS A 72 -5.32 19.60 21.88
C LYS A 72 -4.24 19.94 20.85
N PHE A 73 -3.13 20.53 21.31
CA PHE A 73 -2.03 20.87 20.41
C PHE A 73 -1.20 19.64 20.02
N GLN A 74 -1.05 18.68 20.92
CA GLN A 74 -0.39 17.40 20.60
C GLN A 74 -1.24 16.56 19.63
N GLU A 75 -2.56 16.49 19.83
CA GLU A 75 -3.48 15.82 18.89
C GLU A 75 -3.45 16.44 17.49
N GLN A 76 -3.24 17.76 17.38
CA GLN A 76 -3.14 18.43 16.08
C GLN A 76 -1.81 18.12 15.36
N LYS A 77 -0.75 17.72 16.08
CA LYS A 77 0.53 17.34 15.45
C LYS A 77 0.45 15.97 14.79
N GLU A 78 -0.38 15.07 15.31
CA GLU A 78 -0.55 13.75 14.72
C GLU A 78 -1.32 13.85 13.41
N ASP A 79 -0.61 13.69 12.30
CA ASP A 79 -1.24 13.64 10.99
C ASP A 79 -2.24 12.48 10.92
N PRO A 80 -3.54 12.72 10.68
CA PRO A 80 -4.53 11.65 10.59
C PRO A 80 -4.17 10.57 9.56
N GLN A 81 -3.41 10.93 8.52
CA GLN A 81 -2.92 9.99 7.52
C GLN A 81 -1.70 9.17 8.02
N MET A 82 -0.87 9.70 8.93
CA MET A 82 0.17 8.91 9.64
C MET A 82 -0.49 7.81 10.46
N ALA A 83 -1.56 8.12 11.19
CA ALA A 83 -2.19 7.15 12.07
C ALA A 83 -2.80 5.95 11.31
N LYS A 84 -3.37 6.21 10.13
CA LYS A 84 -4.05 5.20 9.31
C LYS A 84 -3.12 4.33 8.47
N ALA A 85 -1.91 4.78 8.18
CA ALA A 85 -0.98 4.06 7.32
C ALA A 85 -0.40 2.81 8.03
N PRO A 86 -0.23 1.68 7.33
CA PRO A 86 0.53 0.53 7.81
C PRO A 86 1.93 0.92 8.26
N GLN A 87 2.42 0.31 9.33
CA GLN A 87 3.73 0.62 9.92
C GLN A 87 4.88 0.53 8.90
N LYS A 88 4.86 -0.50 8.04
CA LYS A 88 5.83 -0.69 6.95
C LYS A 88 5.94 0.52 6.00
N LEU A 89 4.82 1.19 5.68
CA LEU A 89 4.87 2.40 4.82
C LEU A 89 5.48 3.60 5.54
N LYS A 90 5.32 3.68 6.87
CA LYS A 90 5.92 4.76 7.68
C LYS A 90 7.44 4.60 7.74
N GLU A 91 7.93 3.37 7.87
CA GLU A 91 9.36 3.06 7.87
C GLU A 91 10.01 3.42 6.53
N ILE A 92 9.40 2.99 5.42
CA ILE A 92 9.90 3.34 4.07
C ILE A 92 9.88 4.87 3.88
N TRP A 93 8.82 5.54 4.33
CA TRP A 93 8.77 7.00 4.28
C TRP A 93 9.91 7.65 5.09
N GLN A 94 10.23 7.11 6.27
CA GLN A 94 11.33 7.61 7.07
C GLN A 94 12.67 7.43 6.34
N MET A 95 12.86 6.33 5.62
CA MET A 95 14.05 6.11 4.80
C MET A 95 14.15 7.11 3.65
N VAL A 96 13.03 7.39 2.96
CA VAL A 96 12.95 8.43 1.92
C VAL A 96 13.35 9.79 2.47
N ILE A 97 12.92 10.15 3.68
CA ILE A 97 13.32 11.42 4.30
C ILE A 97 14.80 11.44 4.67
N ASN A 98 15.35 10.31 5.14
CA ASN A 98 16.77 10.21 5.48
C ASN A 98 17.68 10.29 4.23
N HIS A 99 17.19 9.83 3.08
CA HIS A 99 17.91 9.81 1.80
C HIS A 99 17.06 10.44 0.69
N TYR A 100 16.69 11.71 0.88
CA TYR A 100 15.73 12.40 0.01
C TYR A 100 16.21 12.61 -1.44
N GLU A 101 17.52 12.58 -1.67
CA GLU A 101 18.08 12.74 -3.01
C GLU A 101 17.99 11.45 -3.85
N ASP A 102 17.69 10.32 -3.22
CA ASP A 102 17.62 9.02 -3.86
C ASP A 102 16.24 8.80 -4.52
N GLU A 103 16.20 8.94 -5.84
CA GLU A 103 14.97 8.74 -6.62
C GLU A 103 14.44 7.29 -6.52
N ASP A 104 15.30 6.29 -6.35
CA ASP A 104 14.88 4.88 -6.31
C ASP A 104 14.05 4.60 -5.05
N LEU A 105 14.41 5.21 -3.91
CA LEU A 105 13.63 5.13 -2.68
C LEU A 105 12.25 5.80 -2.81
N HIS A 106 12.18 6.93 -3.52
CA HIS A 106 10.91 7.59 -3.83
C HIS A 106 10.01 6.69 -4.67
N GLU A 107 10.55 6.03 -5.70
CA GLU A 107 9.79 5.10 -6.54
C GLU A 107 9.33 3.87 -5.78
N GLU A 108 10.20 3.30 -4.93
CA GLU A 108 9.87 2.16 -4.10
C GLU A 108 8.74 2.48 -3.12
N PHE A 109 8.82 3.63 -2.46
CA PHE A 109 7.74 4.12 -1.60
C PHE A 109 6.41 4.22 -2.34
N LEU A 110 6.40 4.85 -3.51
CA LEU A 110 5.20 4.99 -4.33
C LEU A 110 4.64 3.63 -4.79
N ARG A 111 5.52 2.69 -5.15
CA ARG A 111 5.15 1.32 -5.53
C ARG A 111 4.46 0.61 -4.38
N GLN A 112 4.99 0.71 -3.17
CA GLN A 112 4.43 0.10 -1.97
C GLN A 112 3.10 0.75 -1.57
N CYS A 113 3.00 2.08 -1.63
CA CYS A 113 1.75 2.79 -1.42
C CYS A 113 0.67 2.36 -2.43
N ARG A 114 1.04 2.14 -3.70
CA ARG A 114 0.11 1.62 -4.71
C ARG A 114 -0.35 0.20 -4.38
N LYS A 115 0.57 -0.71 -4.01
CA LYS A 115 0.24 -2.09 -3.62
C LYS A 115 -0.70 -2.14 -2.42
N ALA A 116 -0.49 -1.26 -1.44
CA ALA A 116 -1.33 -1.14 -0.26
C ALA A 116 -2.63 -0.35 -0.48
N GLN A 117 -2.87 0.19 -1.68
CA GLN A 117 -3.98 1.10 -2.00
C GLN A 117 -4.03 2.36 -1.08
N GLN A 118 -2.86 2.82 -0.63
CA GLN A 118 -2.68 4.00 0.24
C GLN A 118 -1.99 5.15 -0.51
N LEU A 119 -2.44 5.48 -1.72
CA LEU A 119 -1.87 6.59 -2.50
C LEU A 119 -2.17 7.97 -1.88
N GLU A 120 -3.29 8.10 -1.16
CA GLU A 120 -3.65 9.31 -0.41
C GLU A 120 -2.60 9.64 0.67
N PHE A 121 -2.06 8.60 1.32
CA PHE A 121 -0.97 8.77 2.28
C PHE A 121 0.26 9.39 1.62
N ALA A 122 0.70 8.84 0.49
CA ALA A 122 1.84 9.38 -0.27
C ALA A 122 1.58 10.83 -0.73
N SER A 123 0.37 11.11 -1.24
CA SER A 123 -0.03 12.45 -1.69
C SER A 123 0.09 13.48 -0.56
N SER A 124 -0.46 13.17 0.62
CA SER A 124 -0.39 14.04 1.81
C SER A 124 1.06 14.35 2.21
N ARG A 125 1.97 13.37 2.13
CA ARG A 125 3.38 13.54 2.48
C ARG A 125 4.09 14.53 1.56
N TYR A 126 3.99 14.35 0.25
CA TYR A 126 4.62 15.26 -0.70
C TYR A 126 3.96 16.64 -0.70
N GLN A 127 2.65 16.72 -0.47
CA GLN A 127 1.98 18.01 -0.29
C GLN A 127 2.51 18.79 0.92
N LYS A 128 2.82 18.11 2.03
CA LYS A 128 3.42 18.77 3.21
C LYS A 128 4.82 19.31 2.93
N ILE A 129 5.63 18.56 2.18
CA ILE A 129 6.94 19.06 1.75
C ILE A 129 6.76 20.30 0.87
N LEU A 130 5.85 20.25 -0.11
CA LEU A 130 5.57 21.39 -0.99
C LEU A 130 4.95 22.59 -0.26
N ALA A 131 4.24 22.37 0.84
CA ALA A 131 3.69 23.45 1.66
C ALA A 131 4.79 24.24 2.39
N VAL A 132 5.90 23.58 2.74
CA VAL A 132 7.08 24.22 3.34
C VAL A 132 8.02 24.77 2.26
N GLN A 133 8.25 24.00 1.19
CA GLN A 133 9.14 24.34 0.09
C GLN A 133 8.45 24.13 -1.27
N PRO A 134 7.78 25.17 -1.81
CA PRO A 134 7.01 25.06 -3.06
C PRO A 134 7.86 24.80 -4.31
N HIS A 135 9.16 25.10 -4.26
CA HIS A 135 10.09 24.95 -5.37
C HIS A 135 10.80 23.59 -5.40
N GLU A 136 10.44 22.67 -4.52
CA GLU A 136 11.04 21.34 -4.46
C GLU A 136 10.64 20.50 -5.68
N GLU A 137 11.59 20.21 -6.56
CA GLU A 137 11.33 19.53 -7.83
C GLU A 137 11.02 18.04 -7.63
N MET A 138 11.70 17.37 -6.68
CA MET A 138 11.47 15.94 -6.41
C MET A 138 10.04 15.68 -5.90
N ALA A 139 9.58 16.51 -4.96
CA ALA A 139 8.22 16.41 -4.44
C ALA A 139 7.15 16.69 -5.51
N LYS A 140 7.37 17.65 -6.42
CA LYS A 140 6.46 17.89 -7.56
C LYS A 140 6.41 16.67 -8.47
N LYS A 141 7.58 16.15 -8.88
CA LYS A 141 7.69 14.96 -9.72
C LYS A 141 6.94 13.77 -9.12
N CYS A 142 7.14 13.50 -7.83
CA CYS A 142 6.44 12.42 -7.12
C CYS A 142 4.94 12.66 -7.02
N ARG A 143 4.49 13.88 -6.72
CA ARG A 143 3.06 14.23 -6.69
C ARG A 143 2.42 14.00 -8.06
N ASP A 144 3.07 14.42 -9.13
CA ASP A 144 2.56 14.27 -10.49
C ASP A 144 2.52 12.78 -10.90
N LYS A 145 3.52 11.97 -10.50
CA LYS A 145 3.50 10.50 -10.61
C LYS A 145 2.28 9.90 -9.87
N ILE A 146 1.95 10.38 -8.66
CA ILE A 146 0.77 9.92 -7.89
C ILE A 146 -0.52 10.26 -8.63
N ILE A 147 -0.66 11.50 -9.12
CA ILE A 147 -1.84 11.94 -9.87
C ILE A 147 -2.00 11.09 -11.13
N ALA A 148 -0.92 10.84 -11.87
CA ALA A 148 -0.94 9.95 -13.02
C ALA A 148 -1.42 8.53 -12.64
N MET A 149 -0.91 7.96 -11.55
CA MET A 149 -1.34 6.65 -11.05
C MET A 149 -2.80 6.61 -10.59
N ALA A 150 -3.31 7.69 -9.99
CA ALA A 150 -4.69 7.78 -9.52
C ALA A 150 -5.69 8.08 -10.65
N SER A 151 -5.26 8.83 -11.67
CA SER A 151 -6.10 9.24 -12.81
C SER A 151 -6.31 8.13 -13.84
N LEU A 152 -5.42 7.14 -13.90
CA LEU A 152 -5.63 5.96 -14.72
C LEU A 152 -6.84 5.22 -14.16
N PRO A 153 -7.95 5.08 -14.93
CA PRO A 153 -9.12 4.35 -14.47
C PRO A 153 -8.64 2.97 -14.05
N ALA A 154 -8.93 2.61 -12.79
CA ALA A 154 -8.47 1.40 -12.14
C ALA A 154 -9.10 0.14 -12.75
N ALA A 155 -8.87 -0.10 -14.04
CA ALA A 155 -9.17 -1.34 -14.75
C ALA A 155 -8.39 -2.53 -14.17
N ARG A 156 -7.58 -2.32 -13.12
CA ARG A 156 -6.75 -3.32 -12.44
C ARG A 156 -6.87 -3.32 -10.91
N ALA A 157 -7.90 -2.70 -10.33
CA ALA A 157 -8.22 -2.85 -8.89
C ALA A 157 -9.29 -3.92 -8.61
N THR A 158 -9.47 -4.85 -9.55
CA THR A 158 -10.03 -6.18 -9.27
C THR A 158 -9.06 -7.22 -9.83
N GLU A 159 -7.79 -7.14 -9.45
CA GLU A 159 -6.89 -8.30 -9.42
C GLU A 159 -7.02 -9.03 -8.06
N ASN A 160 -8.21 -9.02 -7.47
CA ASN A 160 -8.68 -10.26 -6.88
C ASN A 160 -8.68 -11.26 -8.03
N VAL A 161 -7.72 -12.19 -8.00
CA VAL A 161 -7.74 -13.60 -8.43
C VAL A 161 -9.09 -14.07 -9.00
N ALA A 162 -9.59 -13.41 -10.03
CA ALA A 162 -10.42 -14.00 -11.02
C ALA A 162 -9.40 -14.69 -11.91
N LYS A 163 -8.96 -15.87 -11.44
CA LYS A 163 -9.08 -17.04 -12.32
C LYS A 163 -10.52 -16.99 -12.82
N ARG A 164 -10.80 -16.15 -13.81
CA ARG A 164 -11.95 -16.26 -14.69
C ARG A 164 -11.59 -17.51 -15.48
N LYS A 165 -11.64 -18.66 -14.79
CA LYS A 165 -11.69 -19.97 -15.39
C LYS A 165 -12.70 -19.74 -16.48
N PHE A 166 -12.25 -19.87 -17.72
CA PHE A 166 -13.11 -19.89 -18.87
C PHE A 166 -13.99 -21.12 -18.66
N ARG A 167 -15.00 -20.95 -17.81
CA ARG A 167 -15.91 -22.00 -17.36
C ARG A 167 -16.93 -22.03 -18.48
N VAL A 168 -16.47 -22.49 -19.64
CA VAL A 168 -17.36 -22.85 -20.73
C VAL A 168 -18.32 -23.84 -20.10
N PRO A 169 -19.62 -23.51 -20.07
CA PRO A 169 -20.57 -24.47 -19.55
C PRO A 169 -20.43 -25.71 -20.41
N PHE A 170 -20.42 -26.89 -19.79
CA PHE A 170 -20.26 -28.17 -20.49
C PHE A 170 -21.24 -28.30 -21.68
N THR A 171 -22.39 -27.63 -21.59
CA THR A 171 -23.39 -27.50 -22.68
C THR A 171 -22.87 -26.77 -23.92
N SER A 172 -22.03 -25.74 -23.79
CA SER A 172 -21.42 -25.05 -24.94
C SER A 172 -20.40 -25.94 -25.65
N LEU A 173 -19.62 -26.73 -24.91
CA LEU A 173 -18.67 -27.69 -25.51
C LEU A 173 -19.42 -28.82 -26.23
N ALA A 174 -20.48 -29.34 -25.62
CA ALA A 174 -21.30 -30.40 -26.23
C ALA A 174 -22.00 -29.93 -27.52
N MET A 175 -22.49 -28.69 -27.56
CA MET A 175 -23.07 -28.11 -28.79
C MET A 175 -22.01 -27.92 -29.88
N LEU A 176 -20.80 -27.45 -29.54
CA LEU A 176 -19.71 -27.31 -30.50
C LEU A 176 -19.30 -28.65 -31.10
N MET A 177 -19.13 -29.69 -30.26
CA MET A 177 -18.79 -31.04 -30.72
C MET A 177 -19.86 -31.63 -31.64
N SER A 178 -21.15 -31.42 -31.31
CA SER A 178 -22.24 -31.91 -32.14
C SER A 178 -22.30 -31.20 -33.50
N ALA A 179 -22.01 -29.90 -33.54
CA ALA A 179 -21.90 -29.13 -34.78
C ALA A 179 -20.72 -29.59 -35.66
N ILE A 180 -19.57 -29.93 -35.05
CA ILE A 180 -18.41 -30.48 -35.77
C ILE A 180 -18.75 -31.85 -36.38
N VAL A 181 -19.44 -32.72 -35.64
CA VAL A 181 -19.85 -34.05 -36.14
C VAL A 181 -20.83 -33.93 -37.31
N MET A 182 -21.79 -33.01 -37.24
CA MET A 182 -22.68 -32.70 -38.38
C MET A 182 -21.90 -32.19 -39.59
N PHE A 183 -20.96 -31.28 -39.39
CA PHE A 183 -20.16 -30.70 -40.46
C PHE A 183 -19.29 -31.74 -41.16
N LEU A 184 -18.67 -32.65 -40.40
CA LEU A 184 -17.90 -33.77 -40.95
C LEU A 184 -18.78 -34.76 -41.73
N GLY A 185 -19.97 -35.07 -41.23
CA GLY A 185 -20.95 -35.90 -41.93
C GLY A 185 -21.46 -35.27 -43.23
N TYR A 186 -21.47 -33.94 -43.32
CA TYR A 186 -21.83 -33.20 -44.53
C TYR A 186 -20.74 -33.28 -45.61
N ILE A 187 -19.46 -33.19 -45.22
CA ILE A 187 -18.34 -33.20 -46.17
C ILE A 187 -18.07 -34.60 -46.74
N ARG A 188 -18.29 -35.65 -45.95
CA ARG A 188 -17.96 -37.03 -46.32
C ARG A 188 -19.22 -37.89 -46.41
N PRO A 189 -19.71 -38.24 -47.62
CA PRO A 189 -20.95 -39.01 -47.80
C PRO A 189 -20.88 -40.43 -47.23
N GLU A 190 -19.68 -40.96 -46.98
CA GLU A 190 -19.44 -42.25 -46.30
C GLU A 190 -19.92 -42.24 -44.83
N PHE A 191 -20.01 -41.07 -44.19
CA PHE A 191 -20.43 -40.92 -42.79
C PHE A 191 -21.85 -40.37 -42.63
N ARG A 192 -22.74 -40.58 -43.61
CA ARG A 192 -24.14 -40.12 -43.55
C ARG A 192 -24.89 -40.53 -42.27
N ASN A 193 -24.59 -41.70 -41.72
CA ASN A 193 -25.19 -42.19 -40.48
C ASN A 193 -24.77 -41.35 -39.25
N LEU A 194 -23.62 -40.67 -39.32
CA LEU A 194 -23.08 -39.84 -38.25
C LEU A 194 -23.82 -38.49 -38.13
N MET A 195 -24.44 -38.02 -39.22
CA MET A 195 -25.23 -36.79 -39.24
C MET A 195 -26.47 -36.89 -38.34
N GLY A 196 -27.15 -38.06 -38.33
CA GLY A 196 -28.31 -38.30 -37.47
C GLY A 196 -27.96 -38.32 -35.98
N ILE A 197 -26.79 -38.86 -35.64
CA ILE A 197 -26.27 -38.87 -34.26
C ILE A 197 -25.97 -37.44 -33.80
N GLY A 198 -25.31 -36.64 -34.63
CA GLY A 198 -25.07 -35.22 -34.34
C GLY A 198 -26.36 -34.41 -34.11
N ALA A 199 -27.42 -34.72 -34.88
CA ALA A 199 -28.72 -34.05 -34.73
C ALA A 199 -29.39 -34.41 -33.40
N ALA A 200 -29.40 -35.69 -33.03
CA ALA A 200 -29.96 -36.14 -31.76
C ALA A 200 -29.27 -35.47 -30.56
N PHE A 201 -27.94 -35.35 -30.58
CA PHE A 201 -27.20 -34.68 -29.50
C PHE A 201 -27.49 -33.17 -29.43
N LEU A 202 -27.66 -32.47 -30.55
CA LEU A 202 -28.05 -31.04 -30.53
C LEU A 202 -29.44 -30.83 -29.90
N PHE A 203 -30.41 -31.67 -30.23
CA PHE A 203 -31.75 -31.56 -29.63
C PHE A 203 -31.74 -31.87 -28.13
N ILE A 204 -31.06 -32.94 -27.72
CA ILE A 204 -30.95 -33.32 -26.30
C ILE A 204 -30.25 -32.23 -25.49
N THR A 205 -29.12 -31.70 -25.99
CA THR A 205 -28.37 -30.64 -25.28
C THR A 205 -29.16 -29.33 -25.20
N THR A 206 -29.93 -28.99 -26.24
CA THR A 206 -30.82 -27.82 -26.23
C THR A 206 -31.98 -28.00 -25.25
N ALA A 207 -32.62 -29.17 -25.21
CA ALA A 207 -33.70 -29.48 -24.29
C ALA A 207 -33.24 -29.41 -22.82
N ILE A 208 -32.08 -30.01 -22.50
CA ILE A 208 -31.45 -29.91 -21.17
C ILE A 208 -31.22 -28.43 -20.82
N ARG A 209 -30.66 -27.64 -21.75
CA ARG A 209 -30.41 -26.22 -21.50
C ARG A 209 -31.68 -25.41 -21.22
N LEU A 210 -32.81 -25.75 -21.86
CA LEU A 210 -34.09 -25.10 -21.62
C LEU A 210 -34.67 -25.47 -20.24
N ILE A 211 -34.58 -26.75 -19.85
CA ILE A 211 -35.07 -27.23 -18.54
C ILE A 211 -34.31 -26.59 -17.38
N PHE A 212 -32.99 -26.48 -17.47
CA PHE A 212 -32.16 -25.92 -16.40
C PHE A 212 -32.11 -24.38 -16.38
N LYS A 213 -32.66 -23.71 -17.40
CA LYS A 213 -32.68 -22.24 -17.49
C LYS A 213 -34.00 -21.64 -16.96
N ASN A 214 -35.06 -22.43 -16.90
CA ASN A 214 -36.36 -22.07 -16.31
C ASN A 214 -36.39 -22.38 -14.80
#